data_AF-A0AAV6Y5J7-F1
#
_entry.id   AF-A0AAV6Y5J7-F1
#
_cell.length_a   1.000
_cell.length_b   1.000
_cell.length_c   1.000
_cell.angle_alpha   90.00
_cell.angle_beta   90.00
_cell.angle_gamma   90.00
#
_symmetry.space_group_name_H-M   'P 1'
#
loop_
_entity.id
_entity.type
_entity.pdbx_description
1 polymer ?
#
loop_
_entity_poly.entity_id
_entity_poly.type
_entity_poly.pdbx_seq_one_letter_code
_entity_poly.pdbx_strand_id
1 'polypeptide(L)'
;MKQERVFLFSMKQTMAPRWKGKAAEAKALADPMSKIISRLQSSLIESNSQGLLSGCSVLIAAHTDQTELFNQACFGRPIITTEKDKQWFQLSLEEAFYLCYVLKCIKILGENKCVKDDDELWHYMTSKRANFPIIFKAYSHLRMKNWVVRAGSQYGVDFVAYRHHPSLVHSEYAVLVFSDEDGNRNGRLRVWSDFQCTLRLCGSVVKTLLVLHVGENGNGAISPPCLERYSVEERIVIRWSPEQSRENQVMVQKESSHSFSSLIDHVDFLYEKGLVTAACNAKHDEILNLVISAVLRMVHIILNLMVLVALCETNDFICIIKLHFDLQNLV
;
A
#
# COMPACT_ATOMS: atom_id res chain seq x y z
N MET A 1 26.49 -2.36 16.76
CA MET A 1 25.53 -3.00 15.82
C MET A 1 24.64 -1.91 15.25
N LYS A 2 24.58 -1.81 13.91
CA LYS A 2 23.97 -0.70 13.18
C LYS A 2 22.44 -0.79 13.26
N GLN A 3 21.85 0.20 13.91
CA GLN A 3 20.42 0.50 13.88
C GLN A 3 20.00 0.76 12.44
N GLU A 4 19.08 -0.06 11.91
CA GLU A 4 18.40 0.20 10.64
C GLU A 4 17.68 1.54 10.77
N ARG A 5 17.93 2.50 9.87
CA ARG A 5 17.21 3.79 9.79
C ARG A 5 16.62 3.96 8.38
N VAL A 6 15.31 3.79 8.25
CA VAL A 6 14.46 4.25 7.16
C VAL A 6 14.30 5.76 7.27
N PHE A 7 14.45 6.46 6.14
CA PHE A 7 14.24 7.89 6.06
C PHE A 7 12.87 8.18 5.45
N LEU A 8 12.15 9.17 6.00
CA LEU A 8 11.01 9.81 5.36
C LEU A 8 11.51 10.76 4.26
N PHE A 9 10.93 10.66 3.06
CA PHE A 9 11.01 11.71 2.06
C PHE A 9 9.70 12.49 2.03
N SER A 10 9.78 13.81 2.18
CA SER A 10 8.74 14.74 1.73
C SER A 10 8.59 14.61 0.20
N MET A 11 7.37 14.78 -0.33
CA MET A 11 6.90 14.53 -1.72
C MET A 11 7.61 15.35 -2.84
N LYS A 12 8.94 15.52 -2.81
CA LYS A 12 9.69 16.29 -3.82
C LYS A 12 10.54 15.45 -4.78
N GLN A 13 10.58 14.13 -4.66
CA GLN A 13 11.15 13.25 -5.69
C GLN A 13 10.06 12.38 -6.32
N THR A 14 9.33 12.93 -7.28
CA THR A 14 8.54 12.13 -8.20
C THR A 14 9.50 11.38 -9.13
N MET A 15 9.63 10.06 -8.95
CA MET A 15 10.36 9.24 -9.93
C MET A 15 9.71 9.39 -11.31
N ALA A 16 10.52 9.42 -12.36
CA ALA A 16 10.03 9.50 -13.73
C ALA A 16 9.13 8.29 -14.05
N PRO A 17 8.04 8.46 -14.82
CA PRO A 17 7.19 7.35 -15.21
C PRO A 17 7.98 6.28 -15.97
N ARG A 18 7.65 5.01 -15.72
CA ARG A 18 8.29 3.87 -16.41
C ARG A 18 7.43 3.42 -17.58
N TRP A 19 7.66 4.05 -18.73
CA TRP A 19 6.93 3.79 -19.97
C TRP A 19 7.33 2.47 -20.65
N LYS A 20 6.35 1.74 -21.19
CA LYS A 20 6.51 0.50 -21.96
C LYS A 20 6.78 0.82 -23.42
N GLY A 21 8.00 1.26 -23.69
CA GLY A 21 8.50 1.56 -25.04
C GLY A 21 8.46 3.04 -25.42
N LYS A 22 9.19 3.38 -26.48
CA LYS A 22 9.54 4.77 -26.86
C LYS A 22 8.32 5.66 -27.19
N ALA A 23 7.24 5.08 -27.72
CA ALA A 23 6.05 5.84 -28.12
C ALA A 23 4.96 5.91 -27.04
N ALA A 24 5.12 5.19 -25.92
CA ALA A 24 4.06 5.07 -24.93
C ALA A 24 3.79 6.39 -24.18
N GLU A 25 4.85 7.15 -23.88
CA GLU A 25 4.74 8.49 -23.27
C GLU A 25 3.97 9.46 -24.16
N ALA A 26 4.36 9.57 -25.43
CA ALA A 26 3.70 10.43 -26.40
C ALA A 26 2.21 10.09 -26.55
N LYS A 27 1.87 8.79 -26.58
CA LYS A 27 0.47 8.33 -26.61
C LYS A 27 -0.31 8.74 -25.35
N ALA A 28 0.29 8.56 -24.17
CA ALA A 28 -0.34 8.93 -22.91
C ALA A 28 -0.53 10.45 -22.75
N LEU A 29 0.40 11.25 -23.26
CA LEU A 29 0.30 12.72 -23.27
C LEU A 29 -0.72 13.23 -24.29
N ALA A 30 -0.81 12.58 -25.46
CA ALA A 30 -1.78 12.93 -26.49
C ALA A 30 -3.22 12.66 -26.05
N ASP A 31 -3.44 11.66 -25.20
CA ASP A 31 -4.74 11.33 -24.65
C ASP A 31 -4.71 11.12 -23.12
N PRO A 32 -4.75 12.22 -22.33
CA PRO A 32 -4.60 12.15 -20.89
C PRO A 32 -5.79 11.44 -20.23
N MET A 33 -5.54 10.75 -19.11
CA MET A 33 -6.54 9.96 -18.38
C MET A 33 -7.78 10.78 -17.99
N SER A 34 -7.61 12.04 -17.60
CA SER A 34 -8.72 12.95 -17.28
C SER A 34 -9.68 13.15 -18.47
N LYS A 35 -9.15 13.27 -19.70
CA LYS A 35 -9.94 13.39 -20.93
C LYS A 35 -10.64 12.08 -21.30
N ILE A 36 -9.98 10.94 -21.07
CA ILE A 36 -10.60 9.61 -21.24
C ILE A 36 -11.80 9.48 -20.28
N ILE A 37 -11.61 9.77 -19.00
CA ILE A 37 -12.67 9.68 -17.98
C ILE A 37 -13.83 10.63 -18.29
N SER A 38 -13.55 11.87 -18.71
CA SER A 38 -14.61 12.83 -19.10
C SER A 38 -15.43 12.33 -20.29
N ARG A 39 -14.80 11.77 -21.32
CA ARG A 39 -15.53 11.17 -22.46
C ARG A 39 -16.37 9.98 -22.06
N LEU A 40 -15.84 9.10 -21.20
CA LEU A 40 -16.59 7.98 -20.64
C LEU A 40 -17.81 8.48 -19.87
N GLN A 41 -17.63 9.48 -19.00
CA GLN A 41 -18.69 10.07 -18.20
C GLN A 41 -19.83 10.61 -19.08
N SER A 42 -19.52 11.43 -20.09
CA SER A 42 -20.51 11.96 -21.03
C SER A 42 -21.27 10.84 -21.76
N SER A 43 -20.56 9.84 -22.28
CA SER A 43 -21.17 8.71 -23.00
C SER A 43 -22.12 7.87 -22.13
N LEU A 44 -21.77 7.67 -20.86
CA LEU A 44 -22.61 6.93 -19.91
C LEU A 44 -23.87 7.71 -19.50
N ILE A 45 -23.75 9.03 -19.36
CA ILE A 45 -24.89 9.92 -19.07
C ILE A 45 -25.86 9.96 -20.26
N GLU A 46 -25.36 10.16 -21.48
CA GLU A 46 -26.16 10.25 -22.71
C GLU A 46 -26.97 8.96 -22.98
N SER A 47 -26.38 7.81 -22.66
CA SER A 47 -27.02 6.50 -22.81
C SER A 47 -27.90 6.09 -21.63
N ASN A 48 -27.97 6.89 -20.56
CA ASN A 48 -28.64 6.53 -19.29
C ASN A 48 -28.23 5.12 -18.83
N SER A 49 -26.92 4.86 -18.84
CA SER A 49 -26.34 3.54 -18.57
C SER A 49 -26.72 2.99 -17.19
N GLN A 50 -26.99 1.68 -17.14
CA GLN A 50 -27.45 1.00 -15.94
C GLN A 50 -26.56 -0.20 -15.61
N GLY A 51 -26.16 -0.30 -14.35
CA GLY A 51 -25.46 -1.46 -13.80
C GLY A 51 -26.42 -2.36 -13.02
N LEU A 52 -26.36 -3.67 -13.23
CA LEU A 52 -27.11 -4.65 -12.45
C LEU A 52 -26.24 -5.18 -11.31
N LEU A 53 -26.74 -5.05 -10.08
CA LEU A 53 -26.07 -5.57 -8.89
C LEU A 53 -26.09 -7.11 -8.88
N SER A 54 -24.93 -7.72 -8.69
CA SER A 54 -24.76 -9.18 -8.65
C SER A 54 -23.71 -9.56 -7.61
N GLY A 55 -24.16 -9.93 -6.42
CA GLY A 55 -23.30 -10.35 -5.31
C GLY A 55 -22.32 -9.25 -4.87
N CYS A 56 -21.03 -9.45 -5.14
CA CYS A 56 -19.95 -8.50 -4.82
C CYS A 56 -19.45 -7.73 -6.06
N SER A 57 -20.26 -7.66 -7.11
CA SER A 57 -19.92 -6.97 -8.36
C SER A 57 -21.15 -6.32 -9.00
N VAL A 58 -20.91 -5.43 -9.96
CA VAL A 58 -21.97 -4.81 -10.76
C VAL A 58 -21.69 -5.09 -12.24
N LEU A 59 -22.70 -5.56 -12.95
CA LEU A 59 -22.62 -5.87 -14.38
C LEU A 59 -23.18 -4.72 -15.19
N ILE A 60 -22.42 -4.19 -16.13
CA ILE A 60 -22.86 -3.12 -17.02
C ILE A 60 -22.70 -3.56 -18.48
N ALA A 61 -23.73 -3.33 -19.28
CA ALA A 61 -23.66 -3.53 -20.72
C ALA A 61 -23.10 -2.26 -21.36
N ALA A 62 -22.15 -2.41 -22.27
CA ALA A 62 -21.52 -1.32 -23.01
C ALA A 62 -21.69 -1.53 -24.52
N HIS A 63 -22.02 -0.44 -25.22
CA HIS A 63 -21.97 -0.38 -26.67
C HIS A 63 -20.51 -0.30 -27.17
N THR A 64 -20.29 -0.32 -28.48
CA THR A 64 -18.95 -0.34 -29.09
C THR A 64 -18.06 0.81 -28.61
N ASP A 65 -18.56 2.06 -28.66
CA ASP A 65 -17.78 3.24 -28.26
C ASP A 65 -17.49 3.24 -26.75
N GLN A 66 -18.48 2.84 -25.95
CA GLN A 66 -18.33 2.70 -24.50
C GLN A 66 -17.34 1.62 -24.12
N THR A 67 -17.29 0.52 -24.89
CA THR A 67 -16.35 -0.58 -24.68
C THR A 67 -14.92 -0.10 -24.80
N GLU A 68 -14.62 0.70 -25.82
CA GLU A 68 -13.30 1.31 -25.95
C GLU A 68 -12.98 2.23 -24.77
N LEU A 69 -13.93 3.09 -24.36
CA LEU A 69 -13.76 4.02 -23.24
C LEU A 69 -13.58 3.30 -21.90
N PHE A 70 -14.33 2.24 -21.61
CA PHE A 70 -14.17 1.41 -20.41
C PHE A 70 -12.77 0.80 -20.35
N ASN A 71 -12.29 0.25 -21.47
CA ASN A 71 -10.95 -0.31 -21.57
C ASN A 71 -9.87 0.78 -21.37
N GLN A 72 -9.98 1.91 -22.05
CA GLN A 72 -9.03 3.02 -21.91
C GLN A 72 -8.99 3.59 -20.49
N ALA A 73 -10.16 3.81 -19.87
CA ALA A 73 -10.30 4.33 -18.50
C ALA A 73 -9.98 3.28 -17.41
N CYS A 74 -9.78 2.02 -17.82
CA CYS A 74 -9.46 0.88 -16.96
C CYS A 74 -10.51 0.60 -15.88
N PHE A 75 -11.79 0.85 -16.15
CA PHE A 75 -12.89 0.46 -15.26
C PHE A 75 -13.36 -0.95 -15.58
N GLY A 76 -13.42 -1.81 -14.56
CA GLY A 76 -13.96 -3.15 -14.66
C GLY A 76 -13.11 -4.10 -15.49
N ARG A 77 -13.72 -5.25 -15.78
CA ARG A 77 -13.17 -6.32 -16.60
C ARG A 77 -14.21 -6.74 -17.64
N PRO A 78 -13.83 -6.85 -18.92
CA PRO A 78 -14.75 -7.35 -19.94
C PRO A 78 -15.10 -8.82 -19.66
N ILE A 79 -16.36 -9.16 -19.82
CA ILE A 79 -16.89 -10.53 -19.75
C ILE A 79 -17.04 -11.05 -21.18
N ILE A 80 -16.48 -12.21 -21.48
CA ILE A 80 -16.64 -12.82 -22.80
C ILE A 80 -18.09 -13.30 -22.95
N THR A 81 -18.82 -12.72 -23.90
CA THR A 81 -20.20 -13.09 -24.24
C THR A 81 -20.29 -13.58 -25.68
N THR A 82 -21.32 -14.36 -25.97
CA THR A 82 -21.62 -14.85 -27.33
C THR A 82 -22.39 -13.83 -28.18
N GLU A 83 -22.84 -12.74 -27.58
CA GLU A 83 -23.57 -11.66 -28.24
C GLU A 83 -22.61 -10.75 -29.01
N LYS A 84 -22.82 -10.57 -30.32
CA LYS A 84 -21.90 -9.82 -31.19
C LYS A 84 -21.86 -8.31 -30.93
N ASP A 85 -22.96 -7.73 -30.42
CA ASP A 85 -23.15 -6.27 -30.39
C ASP A 85 -23.19 -5.67 -28.97
N LYS A 86 -23.00 -6.50 -27.93
CA LYS A 86 -23.01 -6.06 -26.53
C LYS A 86 -21.87 -6.70 -25.75
N GLN A 87 -20.97 -5.84 -25.30
CA GLN A 87 -19.88 -6.23 -24.42
C GLN A 87 -20.30 -5.95 -22.97
N TRP A 88 -20.24 -6.96 -22.12
CA TRP A 88 -20.50 -6.78 -20.69
C TRP A 88 -19.20 -6.49 -19.94
N PHE A 89 -19.28 -5.65 -18.92
CA PHE A 89 -18.20 -5.37 -17.99
C PHE A 89 -18.62 -5.72 -16.58
N GLN A 90 -17.73 -6.39 -15.86
CA GLN A 90 -17.83 -6.60 -14.43
C GLN A 90 -17.06 -5.50 -13.70
N LEU A 91 -17.77 -4.68 -12.94
CA LEU A 91 -17.21 -3.66 -12.06
C LEU A 91 -17.09 -4.21 -10.64
N SER A 92 -16.03 -3.84 -9.93
CA SER A 92 -15.99 -4.01 -8.47
C SER A 92 -17.01 -3.08 -7.79
N LEU A 93 -17.31 -3.32 -6.51
CA LEU A 93 -18.19 -2.43 -5.75
C LEU A 93 -17.63 -1.00 -5.70
N GLU A 94 -16.32 -0.85 -5.53
CA GLU A 94 -15.64 0.45 -5.50
C GLU A 94 -15.72 1.17 -6.85
N GLU A 95 -15.48 0.45 -7.95
CA GLU A 95 -15.60 1.00 -9.30
C GLU A 95 -17.03 1.46 -9.59
N ALA A 96 -18.01 0.60 -9.30
CA ALA A 96 -19.41 0.89 -9.56
C ALA A 96 -19.91 2.06 -8.72
N PHE A 97 -19.60 2.08 -7.42
CA PHE A 97 -19.98 3.18 -6.55
C PHE A 97 -19.29 4.49 -6.95
N TYR A 98 -18.04 4.46 -7.42
CA TYR A 98 -17.38 5.66 -7.94
C TYR A 98 -18.08 6.23 -9.17
N LEU A 99 -18.46 5.38 -10.14
CA LEU A 99 -19.18 5.80 -11.34
C LEU A 99 -20.58 6.34 -11.01
N CYS A 100 -21.26 5.74 -10.02
CA CYS A 100 -22.62 6.10 -9.60
C CYS A 100 -22.63 7.36 -8.71
N TYR A 101 -21.84 7.38 -7.64
CA TYR A 101 -21.90 8.41 -6.61
C TYR A 101 -21.00 9.62 -6.92
N VAL A 102 -19.75 9.37 -7.32
CA VAL A 102 -18.75 10.44 -7.55
C VAL A 102 -18.91 11.05 -8.94
N LEU A 103 -18.93 10.22 -9.98
CA LEU A 103 -19.08 10.70 -11.36
C LEU A 103 -20.54 10.91 -11.78
N LYS A 104 -21.51 10.35 -11.06
CA LYS A 104 -22.95 10.49 -11.33
C LYS A 104 -23.33 10.16 -12.77
N CYS A 105 -22.72 9.09 -13.31
CA CYS A 105 -22.83 8.74 -14.73
C CYS A 105 -23.54 7.41 -15.01
N ILE A 106 -23.83 6.61 -13.98
CA ILE A 106 -24.60 5.37 -14.10
C ILE A 106 -25.65 5.29 -13.00
N LYS A 107 -26.70 4.49 -13.21
CA LYS A 107 -27.65 4.07 -12.17
C LYS A 107 -27.45 2.60 -11.84
N ILE A 108 -27.53 2.22 -10.57
CA ILE A 108 -27.39 0.81 -10.18
C ILE A 108 -28.76 0.23 -9.83
N LEU A 109 -29.11 -0.87 -10.48
CA LEU A 109 -30.32 -1.64 -10.25
C LEU A 109 -30.05 -2.77 -9.26
N GLY A 110 -30.95 -2.94 -8.29
CA GLY A 110 -30.96 -4.10 -7.41
C GLY A 110 -31.45 -5.36 -8.13
N GLU A 111 -31.49 -6.48 -7.39
CA GLU A 111 -31.98 -7.78 -7.90
C GLU A 111 -33.45 -7.72 -8.34
N ASN A 112 -34.24 -6.82 -7.72
CA ASN A 112 -35.62 -6.52 -8.09
C ASN A 112 -35.76 -5.62 -9.33
N LYS A 113 -34.65 -5.27 -10.00
CA LYS A 113 -34.58 -4.32 -11.12
C LYS A 113 -35.04 -2.89 -10.79
N CYS A 114 -35.18 -2.56 -9.51
CA CYS A 114 -35.42 -1.19 -9.09
C CYS A 114 -34.08 -0.45 -8.92
N VAL A 115 -34.06 0.83 -9.29
CA VAL A 115 -32.90 1.70 -9.02
C VAL A 115 -32.73 1.82 -7.51
N LYS A 116 -31.51 1.59 -7.05
CA LYS A 116 -31.12 1.78 -5.65
C LYS A 116 -30.63 3.20 -5.45
N ASP A 117 -31.06 3.85 -4.38
CA ASP A 117 -30.50 5.13 -3.97
C ASP A 117 -29.10 4.97 -3.35
N ASP A 118 -28.43 6.10 -3.09
CA ASP A 118 -27.05 6.09 -2.61
C ASP A 118 -26.92 5.44 -1.23
N ASP A 119 -27.92 5.61 -0.34
CA ASP A 119 -27.94 5.04 1.01
C ASP A 119 -28.17 3.53 0.97
N GLU A 120 -29.11 3.06 0.15
CA GLU A 120 -29.38 1.64 -0.07
C GLU A 120 -28.15 0.94 -0.67
N LEU A 121 -27.47 1.57 -1.64
CA LEU A 121 -26.23 1.03 -2.21
C LEU A 121 -25.12 0.96 -1.18
N TRP A 122 -24.95 2.02 -0.38
CA TRP A 122 -23.95 2.07 0.67
C TRP A 122 -24.15 0.97 1.71
N HIS A 123 -25.38 0.80 2.19
CA HIS A 123 -25.73 -0.27 3.10
C HIS A 123 -25.51 -1.65 2.48
N TYR A 124 -25.92 -1.86 1.23
CA TYR A 124 -25.67 -3.12 0.53
C TYR A 124 -24.17 -3.43 0.47
N MET A 125 -23.35 -2.48 -0.01
CA MET A 125 -21.92 -2.71 -0.20
C MET A 125 -21.18 -2.91 1.12
N THR A 126 -21.56 -2.16 2.16
CA THR A 126 -21.02 -2.34 3.53
C THR A 126 -21.43 -3.68 4.12
N SER A 127 -22.64 -4.17 3.85
CA SER A 127 -23.09 -5.51 4.29
C SER A 127 -22.32 -6.64 3.60
N LYS A 128 -21.90 -6.46 2.34
CA LYS A 128 -21.10 -7.44 1.59
C LYS A 128 -19.62 -7.41 1.99
N ARG A 129 -19.12 -6.23 2.33
CA ARG A 129 -17.72 -6.00 2.67
C ARG A 129 -17.65 -4.99 3.81
N ALA A 130 -17.37 -5.48 5.01
CA ALA A 130 -17.35 -4.65 6.22
C ALA A 130 -16.37 -3.46 6.13
N ASN A 131 -15.23 -3.64 5.45
CA ASN A 131 -14.25 -2.58 5.24
C ASN A 131 -14.47 -1.77 3.95
N PHE A 132 -15.65 -1.86 3.35
CA PHE A 132 -15.99 -1.12 2.13
C PHE A 132 -15.82 0.40 2.27
N PRO A 133 -16.28 1.06 3.36
CA PRO A 133 -16.10 2.51 3.50
C PRO A 133 -14.64 2.96 3.39
N ILE A 134 -13.75 2.26 4.09
CA ILE A 134 -12.31 2.51 4.13
C ILE A 134 -11.69 2.30 2.75
N ILE A 135 -11.96 1.15 2.13
CA ILE A 135 -11.40 0.77 0.83
C ILE A 135 -11.94 1.69 -0.28
N PHE A 136 -13.22 2.05 -0.24
CA PHE A 136 -13.81 2.97 -1.19
C PHE A 136 -13.23 4.37 -1.06
N LYS A 137 -13.03 4.88 0.16
CA LYS A 137 -12.39 6.18 0.39
C LYS A 137 -11.00 6.23 -0.22
N ALA A 138 -10.18 5.20 0.01
CA ALA A 138 -8.85 5.08 -0.58
C ALA A 138 -8.90 4.98 -2.12
N TYR A 139 -9.81 4.18 -2.66
CA TYR A 139 -10.01 4.07 -4.12
C TYR A 139 -10.41 5.41 -4.75
N SER A 140 -11.41 6.08 -4.17
CA SER A 140 -11.91 7.38 -4.63
C SER A 140 -10.82 8.45 -4.57
N HIS A 141 -10.03 8.48 -3.47
CA HIS A 141 -8.89 9.39 -3.31
C HIS A 141 -7.86 9.24 -4.42
N LEU A 142 -7.48 8.00 -4.78
CA LEU A 142 -6.57 7.74 -5.89
C LEU A 142 -7.17 8.15 -7.24
N ARG A 143 -8.45 7.83 -7.49
CA ARG A 143 -9.13 8.19 -8.75
C ARG A 143 -9.29 9.70 -8.91
N MET A 144 -9.59 10.45 -7.84
CA MET A 144 -9.64 11.91 -7.86
C MET A 144 -8.28 12.55 -8.19
N LYS A 145 -7.18 11.88 -7.84
CA LYS A 145 -5.81 12.25 -8.26
C LYS A 145 -5.44 11.73 -9.66
N ASN A 146 -6.41 11.27 -10.46
CA ASN A 146 -6.24 10.72 -11.80
C ASN A 146 -5.38 9.44 -11.90
N TRP A 147 -5.19 8.69 -10.81
CA TRP A 147 -4.57 7.38 -10.90
C TRP A 147 -5.50 6.38 -11.57
N VAL A 148 -4.95 5.52 -12.43
CA VAL A 148 -5.61 4.26 -12.79
C VAL A 148 -5.39 3.28 -11.64
N VAL A 149 -6.48 2.82 -11.03
CA VAL A 149 -6.46 1.93 -9.87
C VAL A 149 -6.93 0.54 -10.29
N ARG A 150 -6.16 -0.50 -9.99
CA ARG A 150 -6.55 -1.91 -10.23
C ARG A 150 -6.34 -2.74 -8.96
N ALA A 151 -7.00 -3.89 -8.88
CA ALA A 151 -6.84 -4.83 -7.77
C ALA A 151 -5.36 -5.24 -7.60
N GLY A 152 -4.86 -5.16 -6.37
CA GLY A 152 -3.48 -5.45 -6.00
C GLY A 152 -3.18 -6.90 -5.60
N SER A 153 -4.17 -7.80 -5.72
CA SER A 153 -4.08 -9.18 -5.17
C SER A 153 -2.86 -9.97 -5.68
N GLN A 154 -2.41 -9.74 -6.90
CA GLN A 154 -1.20 -10.35 -7.47
C GLN A 154 0.09 -9.98 -6.74
N TYR A 155 0.07 -8.89 -5.99
CA TYR A 155 1.23 -8.35 -5.26
C TYR A 155 1.01 -8.36 -3.74
N GLY A 156 -0.07 -8.98 -3.25
CA GLY A 156 -0.39 -9.03 -1.83
C GLY A 156 -0.81 -7.69 -1.22
N VAL A 157 -1.21 -6.72 -2.04
CA VAL A 157 -1.65 -5.37 -1.63
C VAL A 157 -3.10 -5.13 -2.04
N ASP A 158 -3.72 -4.05 -1.56
CA ASP A 158 -5.12 -3.74 -1.85
C ASP A 158 -5.28 -3.24 -3.29
N PHE A 159 -4.44 -2.29 -3.70
CA PHE A 159 -4.46 -1.73 -5.06
C PHE A 159 -3.08 -1.62 -5.69
N VAL A 160 -3.06 -1.48 -7.01
CA VAL A 160 -1.92 -0.98 -7.76
C VAL A 160 -2.34 0.26 -8.53
N ALA A 161 -1.49 1.29 -8.49
CA ALA A 161 -1.76 2.58 -9.13
C ALA A 161 -0.82 2.79 -10.33
N TYR A 162 -1.39 3.23 -11.45
CA TYR A 162 -0.70 3.54 -12.69
C TYR A 162 -0.96 4.99 -13.08
N ARG A 163 0.04 5.66 -13.66
CA ARG A 163 -0.14 7.01 -14.22
C ARG A 163 -1.04 7.05 -15.46
N HIS A 164 -1.14 5.92 -16.16
CA HIS A 164 -1.96 5.75 -17.37
C HIS A 164 -2.28 4.25 -17.55
N HIS A 165 -2.89 3.87 -18.67
CA HIS A 165 -3.27 2.52 -19.01
C HIS A 165 -2.10 1.52 -18.83
N PRO A 166 -2.31 0.33 -18.21
CA PRO A 166 -1.27 -0.65 -17.92
C PRO A 166 -0.49 -1.18 -19.15
N SER A 167 -1.00 -1.01 -20.37
CA SER A 167 -0.25 -1.34 -21.60
C SER A 167 0.83 -0.30 -21.94
N LEU A 168 0.69 0.94 -21.47
CA LEU A 168 1.61 2.05 -21.77
C LEU A 168 2.63 2.27 -20.66
N VAL A 169 2.29 2.00 -19.41
CA VAL A 169 3.16 2.31 -18.26
C VAL A 169 3.14 1.18 -17.24
N HIS A 170 4.27 0.96 -16.56
CA HIS A 170 4.29 0.11 -15.39
C HIS A 170 3.59 0.80 -14.22
N SER A 171 2.99 0.02 -13.32
CA SER A 171 2.46 0.56 -12.06
C SER A 171 3.57 1.27 -11.30
N GLU A 172 3.25 2.41 -10.71
CA GLU A 172 4.18 3.15 -9.87
C GLU A 172 4.07 2.68 -8.43
N TYR A 173 2.83 2.58 -7.94
CA TYR A 173 2.57 2.23 -6.55
C TYR A 173 1.93 0.84 -6.41
N ALA A 174 2.42 0.10 -5.43
CA ALA A 174 1.68 -0.94 -4.74
C ALA A 174 1.06 -0.30 -3.50
N VAL A 175 -0.25 -0.40 -3.31
CA VAL A 175 -1.00 0.40 -2.35
C VAL A 175 -1.61 -0.46 -1.26
N LEU A 176 -1.28 -0.15 -0.02
CA LEU A 176 -1.91 -0.72 1.18
C LEU A 176 -2.82 0.31 1.82
N VAL A 177 -3.99 -0.12 2.26
CA VAL A 177 -4.98 0.73 2.93
C VAL A 177 -5.12 0.32 4.39
N PHE A 178 -5.08 1.29 5.29
CA PHE A 178 -5.23 1.12 6.74
C PHE A 178 -6.25 2.11 7.30
N SER A 179 -6.85 1.80 8.45
CA SER A 179 -7.69 2.73 9.22
C SER A 179 -7.47 2.56 10.73
N ASP A 180 -7.86 3.58 11.50
CA ASP A 180 -7.73 3.60 12.96
C ASP A 180 -8.72 2.67 13.68
N GLU A 181 -9.94 2.52 13.12
CA GLU A 181 -11.00 1.69 13.72
C GLU A 181 -10.86 0.19 13.42
N ASP A 182 -10.16 -0.15 12.33
CA ASP A 182 -9.68 -1.52 12.16
C ASP A 182 -8.57 -1.73 13.18
N GLY A 183 -8.92 -2.27 14.35
CA GLY A 183 -8.04 -3.09 15.19
C GLY A 183 -7.53 -4.33 14.42
N ASN A 184 -6.94 -4.07 13.26
CA ASN A 184 -6.52 -4.94 12.20
C ASN A 184 -7.52 -6.07 11.90
N ARG A 185 -8.78 -5.76 11.57
CA ARG A 185 -9.77 -6.79 11.19
C ARG A 185 -9.35 -7.59 9.96
N ASN A 186 -8.48 -7.03 9.11
CA ASN A 186 -7.89 -7.74 7.96
C ASN A 186 -6.67 -8.60 8.28
N GLY A 187 -6.15 -8.58 9.51
CA GLY A 187 -5.00 -9.37 9.96
C GLY A 187 -3.66 -9.11 9.26
N ARG A 188 -3.59 -8.16 8.33
CA ARG A 188 -2.40 -7.94 7.49
C ARG A 188 -1.42 -7.01 8.16
N LEU A 189 -0.14 -7.32 8.02
CA LEU A 189 0.98 -6.49 8.47
C LEU A 189 1.17 -6.38 9.98
N ARG A 190 0.41 -7.15 10.79
CA ARG A 190 0.44 -7.16 12.27
C ARG A 190 1.86 -7.29 12.83
N VAL A 191 2.70 -8.04 12.13
CA VAL A 191 4.07 -8.33 12.54
C VAL A 191 5.04 -7.79 11.50
N TRP A 192 6.21 -7.35 11.97
CA TRP A 192 7.26 -6.78 11.11
C TRP A 192 7.61 -7.69 9.91
N SER A 193 7.54 -9.01 10.08
CA SER A 193 7.78 -9.98 9.02
C SER A 193 6.82 -9.85 7.84
N ASP A 194 5.55 -9.53 8.09
CA ASP A 194 4.55 -9.34 7.03
C ASP A 194 4.90 -8.09 6.19
N PHE A 195 5.40 -7.04 6.87
CA PHE A 195 5.82 -5.81 6.22
C PHE A 195 7.04 -6.04 5.35
N GLN A 196 8.03 -6.76 5.87
CA GLN A 196 9.21 -7.18 5.12
C GLN A 196 8.86 -8.09 3.93
N CYS A 197 7.90 -9.01 4.10
CA CYS A 197 7.38 -9.82 3.00
C CYS A 197 6.73 -8.96 1.92
N THR A 198 5.93 -7.98 2.31
CA THR A 198 5.28 -7.06 1.36
C THR A 198 6.30 -6.20 0.63
N LEU A 199 7.30 -5.68 1.34
CA LEU A 199 8.41 -4.96 0.73
C LEU A 199 9.21 -5.82 -0.23
N ARG A 200 9.42 -7.10 0.07
CA ARG A 200 10.09 -8.04 -0.82
C ARG A 200 9.26 -8.31 -2.08
N LEU A 201 7.95 -8.52 -1.93
CA LEU A 201 7.03 -8.72 -3.06
C LEU A 201 6.97 -7.49 -3.96
N CYS A 202 6.87 -6.29 -3.39
CA CYS A 202 6.85 -5.02 -4.12
C CYS A 202 8.20 -4.67 -4.76
N GLY A 203 9.30 -4.88 -4.02
CA GLY A 203 10.66 -4.60 -4.45
C GLY A 203 11.12 -5.50 -5.59
N SER A 204 10.69 -6.77 -5.59
CA SER A 204 11.01 -7.74 -6.66
C SER A 204 10.45 -7.32 -8.03
N VAL A 205 9.44 -6.45 -8.05
CA VAL A 205 8.82 -5.90 -9.26
C VAL A 205 8.99 -4.38 -9.37
N VAL A 206 9.92 -3.82 -8.59
CA VAL A 206 10.32 -2.41 -8.58
C VAL A 206 9.09 -1.50 -8.45
N LYS A 207 8.18 -1.80 -7.53
CA LYS A 207 7.04 -0.92 -7.19
C LYS A 207 7.34 -0.19 -5.90
N THR A 208 7.04 1.11 -5.86
CA THR A 208 7.10 1.89 -4.63
C THR A 208 5.90 1.53 -3.77
N LEU A 209 6.11 1.24 -2.49
CA LEU A 209 5.00 0.95 -1.59
C LEU A 209 4.37 2.29 -1.15
N LEU A 210 3.07 2.43 -1.37
CA LEU A 210 2.27 3.55 -0.90
C LEU A 210 1.31 3.06 0.17
N VAL A 211 1.39 3.66 1.34
CA VAL A 211 0.49 3.42 2.45
C VAL A 211 -0.53 4.55 2.49
N LEU A 212 -1.81 4.19 2.42
CA LEU A 212 -2.94 5.10 2.61
C LEU A 212 -3.54 4.83 3.98
N HIS A 213 -3.41 5.79 4.89
CA HIS A 213 -4.08 5.74 6.19
C HIS A 213 -5.37 6.54 6.12
N VAL A 214 -6.49 5.90 6.44
CA VAL A 214 -7.84 6.44 6.36
C VAL A 214 -8.35 6.66 7.78
N GLY A 215 -8.32 7.91 8.23
CA GLY A 215 -8.83 8.31 9.54
C GLY A 215 -10.33 8.61 9.47
N GLU A 216 -11.10 8.20 10.48
CA GLU A 216 -12.51 8.55 10.62
C GLU A 216 -12.66 9.68 11.65
N ASN A 217 -13.13 10.86 11.22
CA ASN A 217 -13.40 11.96 12.15
C ASN A 217 -14.88 11.94 12.58
N GLY A 218 -15.22 11.08 13.56
CA GLY A 218 -16.54 11.03 14.21
C GLY A 218 -17.21 9.66 14.23
N ASN A 219 -18.40 9.56 14.85
CA ASN A 219 -19.14 8.28 14.92
C ASN A 219 -19.90 7.97 13.62
N GLY A 220 -19.50 6.92 12.92
CA GLY A 220 -20.40 5.92 12.33
C GLY A 220 -20.79 6.10 10.86
N ALA A 221 -20.38 5.12 10.05
CA ALA A 221 -20.65 4.92 8.63
C ALA A 221 -22.13 4.64 8.26
N ILE A 222 -23.05 5.55 8.61
CA ILE A 222 -24.49 5.34 8.40
C ILE A 222 -24.94 5.75 6.99
N SER A 223 -24.22 6.64 6.29
CA SER A 223 -24.62 7.12 4.95
C SER A 223 -23.43 7.59 4.10
N PRO A 224 -23.53 7.62 2.75
CA PRO A 224 -22.46 8.07 1.85
C PRO A 224 -21.82 9.43 2.19
N PRO A 225 -22.57 10.46 2.64
CA PRO A 225 -21.99 11.74 3.06
C PRO A 225 -20.95 11.63 4.20
N CYS A 226 -20.92 10.51 4.94
CA CYS A 226 -19.86 10.27 5.92
C CYS A 226 -18.46 10.24 5.30
N LEU A 227 -18.34 10.03 3.98
CA LEU A 227 -17.08 10.08 3.24
C LEU A 227 -16.33 11.40 3.37
N GLU A 228 -17.02 12.52 3.59
CA GLU A 228 -16.39 13.82 3.86
C GLU A 228 -15.67 13.87 5.21
N ARG A 229 -16.08 13.01 6.16
CA ARG A 229 -15.47 12.90 7.48
C ARG A 229 -14.21 12.04 7.49
N TYR A 230 -13.99 11.25 6.45
CA TYR A 230 -12.76 10.49 6.31
C TYR A 230 -11.63 11.35 5.73
N SER A 231 -10.48 11.35 6.40
CA SER A 231 -9.22 11.89 5.87
C SER A 231 -8.38 10.76 5.28
N VAL A 232 -7.50 11.10 4.33
CA VAL A 232 -6.53 10.15 3.78
C VAL A 232 -5.13 10.74 3.91
N GLU A 233 -4.28 10.11 4.71
CA GLU A 233 -2.85 10.40 4.81
C GLU A 233 -2.05 9.46 3.91
N GLU A 234 -1.17 10.01 3.07
CA GLU A 234 -0.32 9.25 2.17
C GLU A 234 1.09 9.13 2.71
N ARG A 235 1.64 7.92 2.75
CA ARG A 235 3.03 7.67 3.12
C ARG A 235 3.71 6.74 2.11
N ILE A 236 4.79 7.22 1.52
CA ILE A 236 5.62 6.40 0.65
C ILE A 236 6.65 5.66 1.51
N VAL A 237 6.73 4.34 1.33
CA VAL A 237 7.75 3.50 1.94
C VAL A 237 8.76 3.10 0.89
N ILE A 238 10.01 3.52 1.09
CA ILE A 238 11.15 3.15 0.26
C ILE A 238 12.10 2.23 1.03
N ARG A 239 12.73 1.31 0.31
CA ARG A 239 13.80 0.49 0.88
C ARG A 239 15.01 1.38 1.16
N TRP A 240 15.61 1.21 2.32
CA TRP A 240 16.89 1.84 2.63
C TRP A 240 18.00 1.31 1.68
N SER A 241 18.71 2.22 0.99
CA SER A 241 19.85 1.91 0.14
C SER A 241 21.16 2.37 0.81
N PRO A 242 22.14 1.47 1.03
CA PRO A 242 23.44 1.85 1.60
C PRO A 242 24.18 2.89 0.75
N GLU A 243 24.07 2.84 -0.57
CA GLU A 243 24.80 3.67 -1.53
C GLU A 243 24.38 5.15 -1.46
N GLN A 244 23.10 5.41 -1.29
CA GLN A 244 22.55 6.77 -1.15
C GLN A 244 22.89 7.43 0.20
N SER A 245 23.38 6.64 1.16
CA SER A 245 23.74 7.10 2.51
C SER A 245 25.23 7.34 2.69
N ARG A 246 26.05 7.18 1.64
CA ARG A 246 27.52 7.27 1.73
C ARG A 246 28.06 8.70 1.81
N GLU A 247 27.41 9.68 1.16
CA GLU A 247 28.03 11.00 0.91
C GLU A 247 27.19 12.23 1.30
N ASN A 248 25.99 12.07 1.87
CA ASN A 248 25.16 13.22 2.28
C ASN A 248 25.63 13.82 3.63
N GLN A 249 26.74 14.57 3.60
CA GLN A 249 27.06 15.63 4.56
C GLN A 249 26.78 16.99 3.92
N VAL A 250 25.51 17.32 3.67
CA VAL A 250 25.13 18.72 3.40
C VAL A 250 24.52 19.27 4.67
N MET A 251 25.22 20.22 5.29
CA MET A 251 24.74 21.01 6.42
C MET A 251 23.48 21.78 5.99
N VAL A 252 22.30 21.30 6.35
CA VAL A 252 21.07 22.08 6.21
C VAL A 252 20.96 23.00 7.43
N GLN A 253 21.08 24.30 7.18
CA GLN A 253 20.81 25.34 8.15
C GLN A 253 19.38 25.24 8.66
N LYS A 254 19.24 25.46 9.96
CA LYS A 254 18.01 25.47 10.75
C LYS A 254 17.10 26.58 10.24
N GLU A 255 15.99 26.23 9.59
CA GLU A 255 14.81 27.10 9.53
C GLU A 255 13.62 26.38 10.17
N SER A 256 12.99 27.09 11.08
CA SER A 256 11.95 26.66 11.99
C SER A 256 10.63 26.39 11.27
N SER A 257 10.30 25.12 11.10
CA SER A 257 8.93 24.58 11.14
C SER A 257 9.06 23.06 11.31
N HIS A 258 8.33 22.48 12.26
CA HIS A 258 8.53 21.13 12.81
C HIS A 258 8.93 20.06 11.77
N SER A 259 10.24 19.87 11.64
CA SER A 259 10.90 18.82 10.88
C SER A 259 11.07 17.63 11.84
N PHE A 260 10.18 16.65 11.74
CA PHE A 260 10.30 15.40 12.47
C PHE A 260 11.17 14.42 11.68
N SER A 261 12.11 13.81 12.38
CA SER A 261 13.23 13.06 11.85
C SER A 261 13.21 11.60 12.33
N SER A 262 13.42 10.70 11.36
CA SER A 262 13.94 9.32 11.51
C SER A 262 12.92 8.17 11.49
N LEU A 263 13.41 6.97 11.15
CA LEU A 263 12.74 5.66 11.17
C LEU A 263 11.85 5.44 12.40
N ILE A 264 12.21 6.06 13.52
CA ILE A 264 11.43 6.05 14.75
C ILE A 264 10.04 6.63 14.50
N ASP A 265 9.85 7.74 13.79
CA ASP A 265 8.51 8.29 13.51
C ASP A 265 7.67 7.39 12.59
N HIS A 266 8.31 6.53 11.77
CA HIS A 266 7.60 5.59 10.90
C HIS A 266 7.25 4.31 11.64
N VAL A 267 8.18 3.79 12.46
CA VAL A 267 7.92 2.65 13.35
C VAL A 267 6.94 3.04 14.44
N ASP A 268 7.07 4.24 15.01
CA ASP A 268 6.17 4.84 15.99
C ASP A 268 4.82 5.16 15.35
N PHE A 269 4.74 5.71 14.13
CA PHE A 269 3.45 5.80 13.43
C PHE A 269 2.82 4.43 13.18
N LEU A 270 3.61 3.46 12.68
CA LEU A 270 3.11 2.09 12.49
C LEU A 270 2.75 1.43 13.83
N TYR A 271 3.36 1.80 14.95
CA TYR A 271 3.13 1.27 16.28
C TYR A 271 1.93 1.96 16.97
N GLU A 272 1.89 3.28 16.97
CA GLU A 272 0.78 4.15 17.43
C GLU A 272 -0.52 3.84 16.68
N LYS A 273 -0.44 3.55 15.37
CA LYS A 273 -1.59 3.14 14.56
C LYS A 273 -1.89 1.64 14.63
N GLY A 274 -1.21 0.89 15.50
CA GLY A 274 -1.45 -0.55 15.72
C GLY A 274 -1.13 -1.45 14.50
N LEU A 275 -0.39 -0.92 13.53
CA LEU A 275 0.00 -1.61 12.30
C LEU A 275 1.10 -2.63 12.54
N VAL A 276 1.98 -2.39 13.52
CA VAL A 276 2.97 -3.36 13.99
C VAL A 276 2.74 -3.58 15.49
N THR A 277 2.19 -4.73 15.86
CA THR A 277 2.36 -5.24 17.22
C THR A 277 3.83 -5.61 17.37
N ALA A 278 4.58 -4.85 18.17
CA ALA A 278 5.88 -5.33 18.58
C ALA A 278 5.71 -6.75 19.10
N ALA A 279 6.49 -7.71 18.60
CA ALA A 279 6.74 -8.98 19.29
C ALA A 279 7.53 -8.75 20.60
N CYS A 280 7.38 -7.58 21.21
CA CYS A 280 8.11 -7.11 22.35
C CYS A 280 7.13 -6.34 23.25
N ASN A 281 6.26 -7.10 23.91
CA ASN A 281 5.79 -6.77 25.25
C ASN A 281 6.93 -6.93 26.27
N ALA A 282 8.12 -6.42 25.95
CA ALA A 282 9.20 -6.28 26.88
C ALA A 282 9.35 -4.77 27.04
N LYS A 283 9.16 -4.28 28.27
CA LYS A 283 9.38 -2.86 28.60
C LYS A 283 10.74 -2.47 28.02
N HIS A 284 10.87 -1.23 27.56
CA HIS A 284 12.07 -0.70 26.92
C HIS A 284 13.39 -1.06 27.67
N ASP A 285 13.32 -1.24 28.99
CA ASP A 285 14.40 -1.70 29.86
C ASP A 285 14.79 -3.18 29.69
N GLU A 286 13.85 -4.10 29.45
CA GLU A 286 14.13 -5.52 29.25
C GLU A 286 14.81 -5.80 27.91
N ILE A 287 14.43 -5.09 26.84
CA ILE A 287 15.08 -5.20 25.52
C ILE A 287 16.49 -4.62 25.59
N LEU A 288 16.65 -3.47 26.25
CA LEU A 288 17.97 -2.88 26.45
C LEU A 288 18.87 -3.84 27.25
N ASN A 289 18.34 -4.48 28.29
CA ASN A 289 19.08 -5.47 29.09
C ASN A 289 19.39 -6.75 28.29
N LEU A 290 18.48 -7.23 27.45
CA LEU A 290 18.73 -8.38 26.56
C LEU A 290 19.78 -8.06 25.50
N VAL A 291 19.73 -6.87 24.90
CA VAL A 291 20.71 -6.41 23.91
C VAL A 291 22.06 -6.16 24.57
N ILE A 292 22.12 -5.52 25.74
CA ILE A 292 23.35 -5.34 26.52
C ILE A 292 23.92 -6.69 26.91
N SER A 293 23.10 -7.63 27.38
CA SER A 293 23.53 -8.98 27.75
C SER A 293 24.05 -9.77 26.55
N ALA A 294 23.42 -9.65 25.39
CA ALA A 294 23.89 -10.29 24.15
C ALA A 294 25.21 -9.66 23.65
N VAL A 295 25.33 -8.34 23.72
CA VAL A 295 26.57 -7.61 23.37
C VAL A 295 27.71 -7.98 24.31
N LEU A 296 27.47 -8.03 25.62
CA LEU A 296 28.47 -8.43 26.61
C LEU A 296 28.93 -9.87 26.40
N ARG A 297 28.00 -10.80 26.13
CA ARG A 297 28.35 -12.19 25.77
C ARG A 297 29.18 -12.27 24.51
N MET A 298 28.82 -11.51 23.48
CA MET A 298 29.56 -11.47 22.22
C MET A 298 30.97 -10.87 22.40
N VAL A 299 31.11 -9.81 23.18
CA VAL A 299 32.42 -9.21 23.54
C VAL A 299 33.26 -10.21 24.34
N HIS A 300 32.66 -10.93 25.29
CA HIS A 300 33.36 -11.93 26.09
C HIS A 300 33.85 -13.12 25.24
N ILE A 301 33.03 -13.59 24.30
CA ILE A 301 33.42 -14.63 23.33
C ILE A 301 34.58 -14.15 22.44
N ILE A 302 34.53 -12.89 21.97
CA ILE A 302 35.60 -12.32 21.14
C ILE A 302 36.91 -12.21 21.93
N LEU A 303 36.86 -11.71 23.17
CA LEU A 303 38.05 -11.66 24.03
C LEU A 303 38.63 -13.05 24.29
N ASN A 304 37.78 -14.05 24.59
CA ASN A 304 38.24 -15.42 24.81
C ASN A 304 38.83 -16.04 23.53
N LEU A 305 38.28 -15.75 22.35
CA LEU A 305 38.89 -16.16 21.07
C LEU A 305 40.25 -15.50 20.85
N MET A 306 40.39 -14.20 21.16
CA MET A 306 41.67 -13.50 21.02
C MET A 306 42.73 -14.06 21.98
N VAL A 307 42.34 -14.42 23.21
CA VAL A 307 43.22 -15.10 24.18
C VAL A 307 43.60 -16.50 23.68
N LEU A 308 42.65 -17.25 23.09
CA LEU A 308 42.91 -18.57 22.52
C LEU A 308 43.89 -18.50 21.34
N VAL A 309 43.75 -17.49 20.47
CA VAL A 309 44.68 -17.25 19.35
C VAL A 309 46.08 -16.91 19.88
N ALA A 310 46.18 -16.04 20.89
CA ALA A 310 47.46 -15.68 21.50
C ALA A 310 48.15 -16.86 22.21
N LEU A 311 47.37 -17.76 22.85
CA LEU A 311 47.90 -18.96 23.51
C LEU A 311 48.29 -20.08 22.54
N CYS A 312 47.62 -20.15 21.38
CA CYS A 312 48.01 -21.05 20.28
C CYS A 312 49.37 -20.65 19.68
N GLU A 313 49.69 -19.35 19.62
CA GLU A 313 50.99 -18.87 19.15
C GLU A 313 52.14 -19.21 20.13
N THR A 314 51.84 -19.39 21.42
CA THR A 314 52.84 -19.73 22.46
C THR A 314 52.96 -21.24 22.76
N ASN A 315 52.23 -22.11 22.06
CA ASN A 315 52.25 -23.58 22.20
C ASN A 315 51.98 -24.11 23.63
N ASP A 316 51.23 -23.36 24.44
CA ASP A 316 51.00 -23.70 25.85
C ASP A 316 49.74 -24.57 26.03
N PHE A 317 49.88 -25.87 25.74
CA PHE A 317 48.77 -26.85 25.63
C PHE A 317 47.89 -26.97 26.89
N ILE A 318 48.46 -26.72 28.08
CA ILE A 318 47.72 -26.84 29.35
C ILE A 318 46.70 -25.69 29.51
N CYS A 319 47.06 -24.48 29.07
CA CYS A 319 46.17 -23.32 29.11
C CYS A 319 45.01 -23.44 28.12
N ILE A 320 45.25 -24.02 26.94
CA ILE A 320 44.22 -24.21 25.90
C ILE A 320 43.13 -25.18 26.38
N ILE A 321 43.50 -26.27 27.07
CA ILE A 321 42.53 -27.25 27.60
C ILE A 321 41.68 -26.64 28.72
N LYS A 322 42.28 -25.81 29.59
CA LYS A 322 41.56 -25.11 30.67
C LYS A 322 40.51 -24.13 30.11
N LEU A 323 40.89 -23.33 29.11
CA LEU A 323 40.01 -22.34 28.48
C LEU A 323 38.86 -23.00 27.69
N HIS A 324 39.11 -24.14 27.04
CA HIS A 324 38.07 -24.91 26.37
C HIS A 324 37.02 -25.45 27.36
N PHE A 325 37.45 -25.88 28.55
CA PHE A 325 36.54 -26.37 29.59
C PHE A 325 35.70 -25.24 30.20
N ASP A 326 36.28 -24.06 30.37
CA ASP A 326 35.56 -22.87 30.88
C ASP A 326 34.57 -22.32 29.84
N LEU A 327 34.88 -22.41 28.54
CA LEU A 327 33.98 -22.03 27.44
C LEU A 327 32.77 -22.98 27.30
N GLN A 328 32.93 -24.27 27.56
CA GLN A 328 31.81 -25.23 27.53
C GLN A 328 30.82 -25.04 28.67
N ASN A 329 31.25 -24.48 29.81
CA ASN A 329 30.39 -24.19 30.96
C ASN A 329 29.67 -22.83 30.87
N LEU A 330 29.90 -22.06 29.79
CA LEU A 330 29.32 -20.73 29.58
C LEU A 330 28.09 -20.72 28.64
N VAL A 331 27.73 -21.86 28.04
CA VAL A 331 26.55 -22.07 27.17
C VAL A 331 25.37 -22.57 27.98
#